data_AF-A0A7V3MXK1-F1
#
_entry.id   AF-A0A7V3MXK1-F1
#
_cell.length_a   1.000
_cell.length_b   1.000
_cell.length_c   1.000
_cell.angle_alpha   90.00
_cell.angle_beta   90.00
_cell.angle_gamma   90.00
#
_symmetry.space_group_name_H-M   'P 1'
#
loop_
_entity.id
_entity.type
_entity.pdbx_description
1 polymer ?
#
loop_
_entity_poly.entity_id
_entity_poly.type
_entity_poly.pdbx_seq_one_letter_code
_entity_poly.pdbx_strand_id
1 'polypeptide(L)'
;MGRFLLGLSLLLIIFLHNSCRKNFGVAISHGDFKVEKDTLFLDSVFTNIASHTYRLKIYNKANKDISINRIYLEKGSQSFYRLNVDGDPGKSFENVLIHANDSIFVFLEVTADINQLTDPVYEDKLVIEDAIKTDSVLLTAFVKDAQFFYPQKYPDGSKQTLVIYTNPDTGETSEVYGFFLTGDTTLTDDKPIVIYGHMAVPSGHTLTIEQGAHLYFHYNSGLIVWEDATLKVNGSLGHEVVFEDDRMEPEFDNKPGMWNYIWLRENSKNNDINYAIIKNAEVGIVAYPSQDANPVLKIKNTQIYNHSLVGIYGVATHIEGENLVMNNFGMSAINLQVGGQYDFKHCTFANFRNGIRNEKSAAVYIST
;
A
#
# COMPACT_ATOMS: atom_id res chain seq x y z
N MET A 1 -62.58 -9.80 52.69
CA MET A 1 -61.11 -9.57 52.72
C MET A 1 -60.26 -10.84 52.72
N GLY A 2 -60.59 -11.89 53.51
CA GLY A 2 -59.72 -13.08 53.65
C GLY A 2 -59.45 -13.90 52.38
N ARG A 3 -60.40 -14.01 51.43
CA ARG A 3 -60.22 -14.79 50.18
C ARG A 3 -59.31 -14.09 49.16
N PHE A 4 -59.23 -12.75 49.20
CA PHE A 4 -58.32 -11.97 48.34
C PHE A 4 -56.88 -12.00 48.86
N LEU A 5 -56.69 -11.99 50.19
CA LEU A 5 -55.38 -12.10 50.83
C LEU A 5 -54.73 -13.49 50.62
N LEU A 6 -55.53 -14.56 50.61
CA LEU A 6 -55.04 -15.92 50.28
C LEU A 6 -54.63 -16.05 48.81
N GLY A 7 -55.35 -15.42 47.88
CA GLY A 7 -54.98 -15.38 46.47
C GLY A 7 -53.69 -14.60 46.20
N LEU A 8 -53.49 -13.47 46.89
CA LEU A 8 -52.29 -12.65 46.76
C LEU A 8 -51.05 -13.34 47.35
N SER A 9 -51.23 -14.07 48.46
CA SER A 9 -50.18 -14.91 49.08
C SER A 9 -49.72 -16.04 48.16
N LEU A 10 -50.66 -16.72 47.49
CA LEU A 10 -50.35 -17.82 46.57
C LEU A 10 -49.64 -17.32 45.29
N LEU A 11 -49.99 -16.13 44.79
CA LEU A 11 -49.31 -15.51 43.65
C LEU A 11 -47.86 -15.09 43.98
N LEU A 12 -47.62 -14.59 45.20
CA LEU A 12 -46.28 -14.17 45.63
C LEU A 12 -45.30 -15.36 45.75
N ILE A 13 -45.80 -16.54 46.15
CA ILE A 13 -44.98 -17.77 46.25
C ILE A 13 -44.59 -18.29 44.86
N ILE A 14 -45.43 -18.09 43.83
CA ILE A 14 -45.13 -18.49 42.44
C ILE A 14 -44.04 -17.58 41.82
N PHE A 15 -43.97 -16.30 42.20
CA PHE A 15 -42.91 -15.40 41.75
C PHE A 15 -41.56 -15.66 42.48
N LEU A 16 -41.58 -16.18 43.71
CA LEU A 16 -40.37 -16.50 44.47
C LEU A 16 -39.68 -17.80 44.00
N HIS A 17 -40.38 -18.69 43.30
CA HIS A 17 -39.79 -19.91 42.74
C HIS A 17 -39.06 -19.73 41.39
N ASN A 18 -39.16 -18.56 40.75
CA ASN A 18 -38.44 -18.26 39.51
C ASN A 18 -37.06 -17.62 39.73
N SER A 19 -36.65 -17.37 40.98
CA SER A 19 -35.30 -16.85 41.29
C SER A 19 -34.29 -17.97 41.59
N CYS A 20 -34.38 -19.09 40.88
CA CYS A 20 -33.31 -20.06 40.84
C CYS A 20 -32.33 -19.66 39.73
N ARG A 21 -31.54 -18.61 39.97
CA ARG A 21 -30.35 -18.37 39.16
C ARG A 21 -29.40 -19.52 39.48
N LYS A 22 -29.24 -20.46 38.55
CA LYS A 22 -28.11 -21.40 38.62
C LYS A 22 -26.85 -20.55 38.71
N ASN A 23 -26.14 -20.63 39.82
CA ASN A 23 -24.75 -20.20 39.88
C ASN A 23 -24.01 -21.10 38.89
N PHE A 24 -23.91 -20.65 37.64
CA PHE A 24 -23.00 -21.22 36.66
C PHE A 24 -21.60 -20.89 37.18
N GLY A 25 -21.00 -21.80 37.94
CA GLY A 25 -19.56 -21.95 37.82
C GLY A 25 -19.32 -22.21 36.34
N VAL A 26 -18.68 -21.26 35.66
CA VAL A 26 -18.37 -21.38 34.23
C VAL A 26 -17.54 -22.65 34.10
N ALA A 27 -18.13 -23.72 33.55
CA ALA A 27 -17.39 -24.93 33.28
C ALA A 27 -16.49 -24.61 32.09
N ILE A 28 -15.21 -24.34 32.36
CA ILE A 28 -14.21 -24.08 31.34
C ILE A 28 -13.88 -25.41 30.65
N SER A 29 -13.94 -25.44 29.32
CA SER A 29 -13.42 -26.55 28.52
C SER A 29 -11.93 -26.31 28.22
N HIS A 30 -11.16 -27.39 28.09
CA HIS A 30 -9.74 -27.32 27.73
C HIS A 30 -9.49 -28.04 26.40
N GLY A 31 -8.59 -27.50 25.58
CA GLY A 31 -8.11 -28.11 24.34
C GLY A 31 -9.05 -28.00 23.12
N ASP A 32 -10.24 -27.41 23.28
CA ASP A 32 -11.28 -27.32 22.23
C ASP A 32 -11.12 -26.12 21.28
N PHE A 33 -9.95 -25.47 21.28
CA PHE A 33 -9.70 -24.35 20.38
C PHE A 33 -9.19 -24.81 19.00
N LYS A 34 -9.53 -24.04 17.97
CA LYS A 34 -9.03 -24.21 16.60
C LYS A 34 -8.47 -22.91 16.07
N VAL A 35 -7.25 -22.94 15.56
CA VAL A 35 -6.63 -21.80 14.86
C VAL A 35 -7.07 -21.81 13.39
N GLU A 36 -7.29 -20.63 12.80
CA GLU A 36 -7.76 -20.50 11.41
C GLU A 36 -6.78 -21.09 10.38
N LYS A 37 -5.47 -20.96 10.64
CA LYS A 37 -4.38 -21.33 9.72
C LYS A 37 -3.19 -21.87 10.51
N ASP A 38 -2.44 -22.79 9.90
CA ASP A 38 -1.24 -23.40 10.50
C ASP A 38 0.05 -22.67 10.07
N THR A 39 -0.01 -21.89 9.00
CA THR A 39 1.11 -21.08 8.51
C THR A 39 0.61 -19.77 7.94
N LEU A 40 1.34 -18.70 8.24
CA LEU A 40 1.14 -17.37 7.72
C LEU A 40 2.42 -16.94 7.01
N PHE A 41 2.39 -17.01 5.69
CA PHE A 41 3.37 -16.35 4.85
C PHE A 41 2.96 -14.88 4.76
N LEU A 42 3.83 -14.00 5.27
CA LEU A 42 3.73 -12.58 5.00
C LEU A 42 4.48 -12.31 3.70
N ASP A 43 3.90 -11.43 2.89
CA ASP A 43 4.53 -10.96 1.65
C ASP A 43 5.88 -10.28 1.92
N SER A 44 6.66 -10.04 0.87
CA SER A 44 7.96 -9.38 1.01
C SER A 44 7.80 -8.00 1.68
N VAL A 45 8.69 -7.68 2.61
CA VAL A 45 8.71 -6.37 3.29
C VAL A 45 10.06 -5.70 3.09
N PHE A 46 10.08 -4.38 2.95
CA PHE A 46 11.34 -3.65 2.97
C PHE A 46 11.87 -3.50 4.40
N THR A 47 13.19 -3.49 4.54
CA THR A 47 13.88 -3.28 5.81
C THR A 47 13.38 -2.01 6.51
N ASN A 48 13.14 -2.09 7.83
CA ASN A 48 12.62 -1.02 8.68
C ASN A 48 11.23 -0.48 8.32
N ILE A 49 10.53 -1.08 7.36
CA ILE A 49 9.14 -0.77 7.04
C ILE A 49 8.23 -1.81 7.67
N ALA A 50 7.16 -1.34 8.29
CA ALA A 50 6.15 -2.21 8.85
C ALA A 50 5.35 -2.89 7.74
N SER A 51 5.09 -4.19 7.89
CA SER A 51 4.14 -4.88 7.04
C SER A 51 2.73 -4.33 7.24
N HIS A 52 1.81 -4.78 6.40
CA HIS A 52 0.41 -4.70 6.71
C HIS A 52 0.05 -5.57 7.92
N THR A 53 -1.08 -5.22 8.55
CA THR A 53 -1.63 -6.01 9.65
C THR A 53 -2.37 -7.23 9.10
N TYR A 54 -1.82 -8.41 9.33
CA TYR A 54 -2.45 -9.69 9.03
C TYR A 54 -3.42 -10.07 10.13
N ARG A 55 -4.55 -10.67 9.78
CA ARG A 55 -5.58 -11.09 10.74
C ARG A 55 -5.82 -12.58 10.63
N LEU A 56 -5.88 -13.25 11.78
CA LEU A 56 -6.38 -14.61 11.92
C LEU A 56 -7.33 -14.71 13.11
N LYS A 57 -8.13 -15.77 13.13
CA LYS A 57 -9.02 -16.09 14.25
C LYS A 57 -8.57 -17.31 15.03
N ILE A 58 -8.83 -17.27 16.33
CA ILE A 58 -8.82 -18.45 17.20
C ILE A 58 -10.26 -18.72 17.61
N TYR A 59 -10.76 -19.91 17.28
CA TYR A 59 -12.15 -20.29 17.49
C TYR A 59 -12.29 -21.17 18.72
N ASN A 60 -13.33 -20.89 19.50
CA ASN A 60 -13.94 -21.85 20.41
C ASN A 60 -15.13 -22.51 19.70
N LYS A 61 -15.04 -23.80 19.37
CA LYS A 61 -16.15 -24.55 18.78
C LYS A 61 -16.96 -25.35 19.81
N ALA A 62 -16.57 -25.31 21.08
CA ALA A 62 -17.31 -25.94 22.16
C ALA A 62 -18.51 -25.09 22.58
N ASN A 63 -19.47 -25.75 23.22
CA ASN A 63 -20.65 -25.11 23.82
C ASN A 63 -20.38 -24.58 25.25
N LYS A 64 -19.12 -24.46 25.63
CA LYS A 64 -18.62 -23.97 26.90
C LYS A 64 -17.48 -22.98 26.63
N ASP A 65 -17.28 -22.05 27.54
CA ASP A 65 -16.16 -21.12 27.47
C ASP A 65 -14.82 -21.89 27.56
N ILE A 66 -13.80 -21.38 26.90
CA ILE A 66 -12.43 -21.89 26.99
C ILE A 66 -11.52 -20.78 27.50
N SER A 67 -10.49 -21.14 28.27
CA SER A 67 -9.46 -20.20 28.70
C SER A 67 -8.13 -20.66 28.14
N ILE A 68 -7.56 -19.87 27.25
CA ILE A 68 -6.22 -20.10 26.73
C ILE A 68 -5.22 -19.60 27.76
N ASN A 69 -4.37 -20.50 28.26
CA ASN A 69 -3.35 -20.16 29.26
C ASN A 69 -2.41 -19.08 28.72
N ARG A 70 -1.94 -19.23 27.48
CA ARG A 70 -1.00 -18.29 26.88
C ARG A 70 -1.10 -18.18 25.36
N ILE A 71 -1.00 -16.96 24.85
CA ILE A 71 -0.79 -16.67 23.42
C ILE A 71 0.47 -15.82 23.32
N TYR A 72 1.50 -16.25 22.60
CA TYR A 72 2.79 -15.55 22.58
C TYR A 72 3.62 -15.81 21.33
N LEU A 73 4.59 -14.92 21.08
CA LEU A 73 5.63 -15.15 20.07
C LEU A 73 6.76 -16.00 20.65
N GLU A 74 7.19 -17.04 19.95
CA GLU A 74 8.26 -17.96 20.38
C GLU A 74 9.57 -17.21 20.67
N LYS A 75 9.93 -16.22 19.84
CA LYS A 75 11.09 -15.33 20.07
C LYS A 75 10.86 -14.23 21.13
N GLY A 76 9.65 -14.12 21.69
CA GLY A 76 9.32 -13.18 22.76
C GLY A 76 9.69 -11.73 22.44
N SER A 77 10.42 -11.05 23.33
CA SER A 77 10.81 -9.65 23.15
C SER A 77 11.69 -9.41 21.92
N GLN A 78 12.45 -10.43 21.49
CA GLN A 78 13.34 -10.37 20.32
C GLN A 78 12.60 -10.58 18.99
N SER A 79 11.30 -10.86 19.04
CA SER A 79 10.52 -10.99 17.81
C SER A 79 10.40 -9.66 17.08
N PHE A 80 10.54 -9.66 15.74
CA PHE A 80 10.18 -8.53 14.89
C PHE A 80 8.69 -8.48 14.59
N TYR A 81 7.93 -9.51 14.98
CA TYR A 81 6.48 -9.46 14.97
C TYR A 81 5.94 -8.68 16.16
N ARG A 82 4.87 -7.95 15.90
CA ARG A 82 3.99 -7.29 16.87
C ARG A 82 2.65 -8.02 16.84
N LEU A 83 2.10 -8.29 18.03
CA LEU A 83 0.78 -8.90 18.17
C LEU A 83 -0.21 -7.91 18.76
N ASN A 84 -1.46 -8.07 18.34
CA ASN A 84 -2.61 -7.60 19.09
C ASN A 84 -3.63 -8.74 19.17
N VAL A 85 -4.07 -9.08 20.38
CA VAL A 85 -5.03 -10.17 20.64
C VAL A 85 -6.29 -9.53 21.20
N ASP A 86 -7.37 -9.60 20.43
CA ASP A 86 -8.71 -9.09 20.76
C ASP A 86 -8.76 -7.63 21.24
N GLY A 87 -7.86 -6.79 20.71
CA GLY A 87 -7.75 -5.37 21.06
C GLY A 87 -6.55 -5.05 21.95
N ASP A 88 -5.97 -6.04 22.63
CA ASP A 88 -4.84 -5.84 23.52
C ASP A 88 -3.50 -5.98 22.76
N PRO A 89 -2.65 -4.95 22.69
CA PRO A 89 -1.33 -5.05 22.06
C PRO A 89 -0.29 -5.67 23.00
N GLY A 90 0.63 -6.48 22.45
CA GLY A 90 1.66 -7.14 23.24
C GLY A 90 2.48 -8.16 22.44
N LYS A 91 3.27 -8.97 23.14
CA LYS A 91 3.98 -10.15 22.56
C LYS A 91 3.68 -11.45 23.30
N SER A 92 2.96 -11.36 24.42
CA SER A 92 2.52 -12.47 25.26
C SER A 92 1.26 -12.04 25.99
N PHE A 93 0.28 -12.92 26.04
CA PHE A 93 -1.03 -12.72 26.68
C PHE A 93 -1.33 -13.96 27.50
N GLU A 94 -1.97 -13.79 28.64
CA GLU A 94 -2.28 -14.88 29.57
C GLU A 94 -3.77 -14.92 29.88
N ASN A 95 -4.29 -16.12 30.16
CA ASN A 95 -5.67 -16.35 30.58
C ASN A 95 -6.72 -15.73 29.65
N VAL A 96 -6.53 -15.88 28.34
CA VAL A 96 -7.41 -15.29 27.32
C VAL A 96 -8.69 -16.12 27.23
N LEU A 97 -9.82 -15.50 27.62
CA LEU A 97 -11.13 -16.15 27.60
C LEU A 97 -11.75 -16.08 26.20
N ILE A 98 -12.27 -17.20 25.70
CA ILE A 98 -13.06 -17.24 24.47
C ILE A 98 -14.42 -17.89 24.79
N HIS A 99 -15.49 -17.13 24.59
CA HIS A 99 -16.84 -17.60 24.92
C HIS A 99 -17.28 -18.79 24.05
N ALA A 100 -18.22 -19.57 24.58
CA ALA A 100 -18.82 -20.70 23.88
C ALA A 100 -19.30 -20.33 22.46
N ASN A 101 -18.89 -21.13 21.46
CA ASN A 101 -19.18 -20.93 20.03
C ASN A 101 -18.67 -19.60 19.45
N ASP A 102 -17.71 -18.94 20.09
CA ASP A 102 -17.18 -17.65 19.69
C ASP A 102 -15.76 -17.74 19.10
N SER A 103 -15.18 -16.60 18.74
CA SER A 103 -13.80 -16.46 18.28
C SER A 103 -13.20 -15.12 18.68
N ILE A 104 -11.91 -15.11 18.94
CA ILE A 104 -11.13 -13.88 19.09
C ILE A 104 -10.33 -13.57 17.83
N PHE A 105 -9.99 -12.30 17.65
CA PHE A 105 -9.08 -11.86 16.59
C PHE A 105 -7.64 -11.80 17.08
N VAL A 106 -6.71 -12.21 16.22
CA VAL A 106 -5.27 -11.96 16.38
C VAL A 106 -4.78 -11.19 15.17
N PHE A 107 -4.13 -10.07 15.44
CA PHE A 107 -3.52 -9.21 14.45
C PHE A 107 -2.00 -9.30 14.56
N LEU A 108 -1.32 -9.44 13.42
CA LEU A 108 0.13 -9.60 13.32
C LEU A 108 0.71 -8.60 12.34
N GLU A 109 1.83 -7.99 12.70
CA GLU A 109 2.60 -7.09 11.84
C GLU A 109 4.09 -7.35 12.06
N VAL A 110 4.91 -7.32 11.01
CA VAL A 110 6.37 -7.45 11.12
C VAL A 110 7.06 -6.13 10.79
N THR A 111 8.12 -5.81 11.50
CA THR A 111 9.03 -4.71 11.15
C THR A 111 10.44 -5.16 11.47
N ALA A 112 11.18 -5.53 10.44
CA ALA A 112 12.48 -6.16 10.57
C ALA A 112 13.57 -5.25 10.00
N ASP A 113 14.70 -5.17 10.71
CA ASP A 113 15.92 -4.56 10.20
C ASP A 113 16.79 -5.66 9.58
N ILE A 114 17.01 -5.59 8.27
CA ILE A 114 17.79 -6.60 7.55
C ILE A 114 19.23 -6.72 8.07
N ASN A 115 19.79 -5.67 8.67
CA ASN A 115 21.13 -5.72 9.27
C ASN A 115 21.20 -6.56 10.55
N GLN A 116 20.04 -6.88 11.15
CA GLN A 116 19.91 -7.76 12.31
C GLN A 116 19.61 -9.20 11.90
N LEU A 117 19.53 -9.48 10.60
CA LEU A 117 19.24 -10.79 10.05
C LEU A 117 20.48 -11.44 9.44
N THR A 118 20.56 -12.77 9.54
CA THR A 118 21.59 -13.58 8.87
C THR A 118 21.09 -14.16 7.54
N ASP A 119 19.77 -14.28 7.38
CA ASP A 119 19.06 -14.69 6.18
C ASP A 119 17.95 -13.65 5.93
N PRO A 120 17.70 -13.22 4.68
CA PRO A 120 16.58 -12.32 4.37
C PRO A 120 15.21 -12.91 4.76
N VAL A 121 15.07 -14.23 4.93
CA VAL A 121 13.88 -14.85 5.49
C VAL A 121 13.89 -14.75 7.02
N TYR A 122 12.90 -14.03 7.55
CA TYR A 122 12.65 -13.96 9.00
C TYR A 122 11.49 -14.87 9.40
N GLU A 123 11.76 -15.82 10.29
CA GLU A 123 10.75 -16.75 10.81
C GLU A 123 10.50 -16.56 12.32
N ASP A 124 9.27 -16.78 12.77
CA ASP A 124 8.89 -16.90 14.18
C ASP A 124 7.65 -17.80 14.29
N LYS A 125 7.15 -18.06 15.50
CA LYS A 125 5.87 -18.75 15.70
C LYS A 125 4.97 -17.98 16.65
N LEU A 126 3.70 -17.90 16.28
CA LEU A 126 2.63 -17.59 17.22
C LEU A 126 2.24 -18.90 17.91
N VAL A 127 2.49 -19.01 19.20
CA VAL A 127 2.17 -20.19 20.02
C VAL A 127 0.91 -19.92 20.82
N ILE A 128 -0.04 -20.88 20.77
CA ILE A 128 -1.30 -20.88 21.51
C ILE A 128 -1.28 -22.09 22.44
N GLU A 129 -1.31 -21.85 23.74
CA GLU A 129 -1.19 -22.89 24.76
C GLU A 129 -2.37 -22.83 25.73
N ASP A 130 -3.02 -23.97 25.90
CA ASP A 130 -3.99 -24.26 26.95
C ASP A 130 -3.50 -25.49 27.74
N ALA A 131 -4.13 -25.82 28.87
CA ALA A 131 -3.71 -26.81 29.85
C ALA A 131 -3.40 -28.21 29.28
N ILE A 132 -4.02 -28.58 28.15
CA ILE A 132 -3.86 -29.91 27.53
C ILE A 132 -3.47 -29.87 26.05
N LYS A 133 -3.43 -28.68 25.43
CA LYS A 133 -3.19 -28.53 23.99
C LYS A 133 -2.29 -27.33 23.73
N THR A 134 -1.26 -27.54 22.91
CA THR A 134 -0.46 -26.48 22.30
C THR A 134 -0.64 -26.56 20.79
N ASP A 135 -0.85 -25.40 20.17
CA ASP A 135 -0.91 -25.23 18.72
C ASP A 135 0.01 -24.06 18.33
N SER A 136 0.43 -24.01 17.08
CA SER A 136 1.29 -22.92 16.62
C SER A 136 1.06 -22.57 15.17
N VAL A 137 1.17 -21.27 14.87
CA VAL A 137 1.18 -20.77 13.50
C VAL A 137 2.62 -20.40 13.16
N LEU A 138 3.17 -21.03 12.11
CA LEU A 138 4.46 -20.60 11.56
C LEU A 138 4.29 -19.23 10.90
N LEU A 139 5.12 -18.27 11.29
CA LEU A 139 5.17 -16.93 10.71
C LEU A 139 6.45 -16.81 9.91
N THR A 140 6.36 -16.38 8.66
CA THR A 140 7.55 -16.15 7.82
C THR A 140 7.37 -14.91 6.96
N ALA A 141 8.43 -14.12 6.82
CA ALA A 141 8.47 -12.92 5.99
C ALA A 141 9.82 -12.82 5.26
N PHE A 142 9.81 -12.38 4.01
CA PHE A 142 11.04 -12.09 3.26
C PHE A 142 11.37 -10.60 3.37
N VAL A 143 12.51 -10.26 3.96
CA VAL A 143 12.96 -8.89 4.19
C VAL A 143 13.94 -8.49 3.10
N LYS A 144 13.60 -7.42 2.37
CA LYS A 144 14.42 -6.85 1.29
C LYS A 144 15.16 -5.61 1.79
N ASP A 145 16.46 -5.53 1.49
CA ASP A 145 17.18 -4.26 1.59
C ASP A 145 16.71 -3.30 0.49
N ALA A 146 16.77 -2.00 0.74
CA ALA A 146 16.31 -0.98 -0.20
C ALA A 146 17.01 0.36 0.01
N GLN A 147 17.09 1.15 -1.06
CA GLN A 147 17.46 2.56 -1.01
C GLN A 147 16.20 3.40 -0.80
N PHE A 148 16.15 4.17 0.29
CA PHE A 148 14.99 4.99 0.63
C PHE A 148 15.19 6.46 0.30
N PHE A 149 14.17 7.05 -0.30
CA PHE A 149 14.06 8.48 -0.54
C PHE A 149 12.80 9.00 0.14
N TYR A 150 12.94 9.99 1.01
CA TYR A 150 11.81 10.53 1.77
C TYR A 150 12.05 11.99 2.17
N PRO A 151 11.00 12.82 2.23
CA PRO A 151 11.10 14.17 2.74
C PRO A 151 11.54 14.17 4.21
N GLN A 152 12.35 15.16 4.56
CA GLN A 152 12.83 15.30 5.93
C GLN A 152 11.68 15.56 6.91
N LYS A 153 11.83 15.04 8.13
CA LYS A 153 10.96 15.36 9.26
C LYS A 153 11.71 16.30 10.20
N TYR A 154 11.12 17.45 10.47
CA TYR A 154 11.70 18.47 11.34
C TYR A 154 11.42 18.18 12.82
N PRO A 155 12.19 18.76 13.76
CA PRO A 155 12.02 18.53 15.20
C PRO A 155 10.64 18.90 15.75
N ASP A 156 9.96 19.85 15.12
CA ASP A 156 8.59 20.27 15.46
C ASP A 156 7.51 19.28 14.96
N GLY A 157 7.91 18.21 14.28
CA GLY A 157 7.04 17.19 13.72
C GLY A 157 6.52 17.50 12.32
N SER A 158 6.76 18.71 11.80
CA SER A 158 6.43 19.06 10.43
C SER A 158 7.30 18.27 9.44
N LYS A 159 6.80 18.16 8.22
CA LYS A 159 7.40 17.39 7.14
C LYS A 159 7.78 18.33 6.01
N GLN A 160 8.90 18.06 5.35
CA GLN A 160 9.32 18.83 4.17
C GLN A 160 8.27 18.72 3.05
N THR A 161 8.00 19.87 2.43
CA THR A 161 7.03 20.03 1.34
C THR A 161 7.69 20.71 0.13
N LEU A 162 7.02 20.62 -1.02
CA LEU A 162 7.33 21.31 -2.25
C LEU A 162 6.17 22.23 -2.62
N VAL A 163 6.46 23.51 -2.85
CA VAL A 163 5.49 24.45 -3.44
C VAL A 163 5.35 24.13 -4.93
N ILE A 164 4.18 23.63 -5.34
CA ILE A 164 3.89 23.25 -6.73
C ILE A 164 3.17 24.35 -7.51
N TYR A 165 2.48 25.25 -6.82
CA TYR A 165 1.77 26.35 -7.44
C TYR A 165 1.73 27.54 -6.48
N THR A 166 1.79 28.74 -7.06
CA THR A 166 1.56 30.00 -6.35
C THR A 166 0.52 30.77 -7.16
N ASN A 167 -0.60 31.12 -6.53
CA ASN A 167 -1.61 31.96 -7.17
C ASN A 167 -1.00 33.35 -7.39
N PRO A 168 -0.92 33.85 -8.64
CA PRO A 168 -0.30 35.14 -8.91
C PRO A 168 -1.11 36.32 -8.36
N ASP A 169 -2.42 36.16 -8.19
CA ASP A 169 -3.31 37.24 -7.72
C ASP A 169 -3.34 37.33 -6.19
N THR A 170 -3.35 36.18 -5.50
CA THR A 170 -3.49 36.11 -4.03
C THR A 170 -2.17 35.84 -3.29
N GLY A 171 -1.17 35.31 -3.98
CA GLY A 171 0.09 34.84 -3.37
C GLY A 171 -0.05 33.51 -2.60
N GLU A 172 -1.23 32.89 -2.59
CA GLU A 172 -1.46 31.61 -1.92
C GLU A 172 -0.70 30.47 -2.61
N THR A 173 -0.02 29.65 -1.82
CA THR A 173 0.74 28.50 -2.31
C THR A 173 -0.04 27.20 -2.17
N SER A 174 0.13 26.31 -3.13
CA SER A 174 -0.25 24.89 -3.00
C SER A 174 1.02 24.06 -2.82
N GLU A 175 1.01 23.22 -1.80
CA GLU A 175 2.16 22.41 -1.41
C GLU A 175 1.84 20.92 -1.46
N VAL A 176 2.85 20.12 -1.75
CA VAL A 176 2.79 18.66 -1.65
C VAL A 176 3.88 18.15 -0.72
N TYR A 177 3.63 17.06 -0.01
CA TYR A 177 4.67 16.34 0.73
C TYR A 177 5.74 15.85 -0.26
N GLY A 178 6.99 16.31 -0.13
CA GLY A 178 8.01 16.11 -1.16
C GLY A 178 9.35 16.76 -0.83
N PHE A 179 10.37 16.46 -1.65
CA PHE A 179 11.74 16.97 -1.51
C PHE A 179 12.43 17.06 -2.89
N PHE A 180 13.46 17.90 -3.00
CA PHE A 180 14.33 17.93 -4.18
C PHE A 180 15.50 16.96 -4.03
N LEU A 181 15.87 16.32 -5.14
CA LEU A 181 17.15 15.64 -5.29
C LEU A 181 18.30 16.64 -5.17
N THR A 182 19.48 16.14 -4.80
CA THR A 182 20.69 16.95 -4.65
C THR A 182 21.49 16.96 -5.95
N GLY A 183 21.02 17.73 -6.92
CA GLY A 183 21.65 17.88 -8.22
C GLY A 183 21.43 16.68 -9.15
N ASP A 184 22.40 16.43 -10.03
CA ASP A 184 22.33 15.30 -10.97
C ASP A 184 22.38 13.98 -10.22
N THR A 185 21.42 13.10 -10.49
CA THR A 185 21.23 11.85 -9.76
C THR A 185 21.17 10.68 -10.74
N THR A 186 21.86 9.59 -10.43
CA THR A 186 21.75 8.32 -11.16
C THR A 186 21.23 7.24 -10.22
N LEU A 187 20.19 6.54 -10.65
CA LEU A 187 19.58 5.41 -9.95
C LEU A 187 19.83 4.13 -10.75
N THR A 188 20.27 3.06 -10.07
CA THR A 188 20.67 1.78 -10.67
C THR A 188 19.81 0.63 -10.13
N ASP A 189 20.04 -0.59 -10.64
CA ASP A 189 19.38 -1.82 -10.19
C ASP A 189 20.07 -2.48 -8.98
N ASP A 190 21.06 -1.82 -8.37
CA ASP A 190 21.81 -2.34 -7.22
C ASP A 190 20.90 -2.71 -6.04
N LYS A 191 19.85 -1.90 -5.81
CA LYS A 191 18.83 -2.12 -4.78
C LYS A 191 17.47 -1.62 -5.26
N PRO A 192 16.37 -2.20 -4.76
CA PRO A 192 15.05 -1.58 -4.84
C PRO A 192 15.08 -0.14 -4.34
N ILE A 193 14.44 0.77 -5.07
CA ILE A 193 14.36 2.19 -4.71
C ILE A 193 12.96 2.47 -4.20
N VAL A 194 12.83 2.88 -2.93
CA VAL A 194 11.54 3.14 -2.29
C VAL A 194 11.38 4.63 -2.02
N ILE A 195 10.31 5.23 -2.55
CA ILE A 195 10.08 6.67 -2.55
C ILE A 195 8.82 6.99 -1.75
N TYR A 196 8.98 7.80 -0.71
CA TYR A 196 7.90 8.44 0.03
C TYR A 196 7.77 9.90 -0.38
N GLY A 197 6.53 10.37 -0.54
CA GLY A 197 6.28 11.75 -0.99
C GLY A 197 6.74 12.01 -2.43
N HIS A 198 6.72 13.26 -2.85
CA HIS A 198 7.10 13.65 -4.20
C HIS A 198 8.61 13.88 -4.27
N MET A 199 9.31 13.02 -5.00
CA MET A 199 10.71 13.21 -5.36
C MET A 199 10.78 14.18 -6.54
N ALA A 200 11.49 15.29 -6.38
CA ALA A 200 11.61 16.31 -7.43
C ALA A 200 13.02 16.40 -7.99
N VAL A 201 13.15 16.38 -9.31
CA VAL A 201 14.39 16.72 -10.02
C VAL A 201 14.49 18.24 -10.04
N PRO A 202 15.53 18.85 -9.43
CA PRO A 202 15.63 20.31 -9.35
C PRO A 202 15.92 20.92 -10.73
N SER A 203 15.60 22.21 -10.88
CA SER A 203 15.82 22.93 -12.13
C SER A 203 17.27 22.82 -12.62
N GLY A 204 17.43 22.63 -13.94
CA GLY A 204 18.72 22.51 -14.60
C GLY A 204 19.49 21.20 -14.37
N HIS A 205 18.90 20.23 -13.65
CA HIS A 205 19.55 18.96 -13.34
C HIS A 205 18.84 17.77 -13.98
N THR A 206 19.55 16.63 -14.00
CA THR A 206 19.08 15.39 -14.62
C THR A 206 18.93 14.28 -13.59
N LEU A 207 17.77 13.61 -13.62
CA LEU A 207 17.60 12.28 -13.03
C LEU A 207 17.77 11.23 -14.12
N THR A 208 18.76 10.37 -13.96
CA THR A 208 19.01 9.21 -14.81
C THR A 208 18.64 7.94 -14.06
N ILE A 209 17.85 7.07 -14.68
CA ILE A 209 17.44 5.79 -14.14
C ILE A 209 17.91 4.72 -15.13
N GLU A 210 18.86 3.91 -14.70
CA GLU A 210 19.48 2.88 -15.52
C GLU A 210 18.63 1.61 -15.60
N GLN A 211 18.86 0.83 -16.65
CA GLN A 211 18.14 -0.42 -16.92
C GLN A 211 18.05 -1.34 -15.69
N GLY A 212 16.94 -2.08 -15.60
CA GLY A 212 16.67 -3.03 -14.51
C GLY A 212 16.29 -2.38 -13.18
N ALA A 213 16.44 -1.06 -13.02
CA ALA A 213 16.08 -0.38 -11.79
C ALA A 213 14.58 -0.50 -11.50
N HIS A 214 14.25 -0.70 -10.21
CA HIS A 214 12.88 -0.86 -9.75
C HIS A 214 12.54 0.20 -8.70
N LEU A 215 11.64 1.11 -9.08
CA LEU A 215 11.15 2.21 -8.26
C LEU A 215 9.76 1.89 -7.70
N TYR A 216 9.68 1.91 -6.38
CA TYR A 216 8.51 1.65 -5.56
C TYR A 216 8.02 2.95 -4.94
N PHE A 217 6.80 3.37 -5.28
CA PHE A 217 6.20 4.60 -4.77
C PHE A 217 5.21 4.28 -3.66
N HIS A 218 5.39 4.92 -2.51
CA HIS A 218 4.42 4.83 -1.43
C HIS A 218 3.11 5.55 -1.80
N TYR A 219 2.01 5.22 -1.11
CA TYR A 219 0.73 5.91 -1.29
C TYR A 219 0.86 7.43 -1.22
N ASN A 220 0.24 8.13 -2.19
CA ASN A 220 0.32 9.58 -2.39
C ASN A 220 1.72 10.15 -2.72
N SER A 221 2.64 9.31 -3.21
CA SER A 221 3.98 9.72 -3.66
C SER A 221 4.01 9.94 -5.18
N GLY A 222 5.10 10.53 -5.68
CA GLY A 222 5.25 10.74 -7.13
C GLY A 222 6.63 11.24 -7.51
N LEU A 223 6.85 11.40 -8.82
CA LEU A 223 8.05 11.99 -9.39
C LEU A 223 7.69 13.30 -10.06
N ILE A 224 8.43 14.38 -9.79
CA ILE A 224 8.22 15.68 -10.43
C ILE A 224 9.53 16.12 -11.10
N VAL A 225 9.44 16.51 -12.37
CA VAL A 225 10.58 17.06 -13.13
C VAL A 225 10.33 18.54 -13.29
N TRP A 226 11.15 19.37 -12.65
CA TRP A 226 10.96 20.83 -12.62
C TRP A 226 11.32 21.51 -13.95
N GLU A 227 11.14 22.83 -13.99
CA GLU A 227 11.56 23.65 -15.14
C GLU A 227 13.04 23.43 -15.46
N ASP A 228 13.40 23.35 -16.75
CA ASP A 228 14.76 23.08 -17.22
C ASP A 228 15.39 21.76 -16.77
N ALA A 229 14.69 20.94 -15.99
CA ALA A 229 15.16 19.63 -15.55
C ALA A 229 14.87 18.55 -16.60
N THR A 230 15.54 17.42 -16.45
CA THR A 230 15.46 16.29 -17.38
C THR A 230 15.32 14.96 -16.64
N LEU A 231 14.41 14.11 -17.13
CA LEU A 231 14.32 12.70 -16.78
C LEU A 231 14.85 11.83 -17.91
N LYS A 232 15.78 10.93 -17.60
CA LYS A 232 16.30 9.88 -18.50
C LYS A 232 16.02 8.51 -17.91
N VAL A 233 15.21 7.70 -18.59
CA VAL A 233 14.96 6.30 -18.23
C VAL A 233 15.56 5.41 -19.31
N ASN A 234 16.67 4.76 -18.97
CA ASN A 234 17.55 4.03 -19.88
C ASN A 234 17.34 2.52 -19.75
N GLY A 235 16.09 2.04 -19.87
CA GLY A 235 15.81 0.62 -19.88
C GLY A 235 16.35 -0.08 -21.14
N SER A 236 16.39 -1.41 -21.09
CA SER A 236 16.61 -2.26 -22.27
C SER A 236 15.65 -3.45 -22.28
N LEU A 237 15.52 -4.12 -23.43
CA LEU A 237 14.63 -5.28 -23.58
C LEU A 237 15.01 -6.39 -22.58
N GLY A 238 14.08 -6.77 -21.70
CA GLY A 238 14.30 -7.75 -20.64
C GLY A 238 14.97 -7.20 -19.38
N HIS A 239 15.32 -5.91 -19.39
CA HIS A 239 15.81 -5.15 -18.22
C HIS A 239 15.07 -3.80 -18.17
N GLU A 240 13.75 -3.88 -18.21
CA GLU A 240 12.89 -2.70 -18.15
C GLU A 240 13.07 -1.97 -16.81
N VAL A 241 12.96 -0.64 -16.84
CA VAL A 241 12.83 0.15 -15.61
C VAL A 241 11.38 0.11 -15.15
N VAL A 242 11.14 -0.29 -13.90
CA VAL A 242 9.78 -0.49 -13.38
C VAL A 242 9.42 0.61 -12.38
N PHE A 243 8.24 1.20 -12.55
CA PHE A 243 7.60 2.16 -11.65
C PHE A 243 6.29 1.55 -11.15
N GLU A 244 6.25 1.13 -9.88
CA GLU A 244 5.08 0.52 -9.24
C GLU A 244 4.91 0.97 -7.79
N ASP A 245 3.86 0.52 -7.11
CA ASP A 245 3.64 0.84 -5.70
C ASP A 245 4.44 -0.05 -4.75
N ASP A 246 4.76 0.46 -3.55
CA ASP A 246 5.58 -0.24 -2.55
C ASP A 246 4.89 -1.41 -1.82
N ARG A 247 3.67 -1.76 -2.24
CA ARG A 247 2.87 -2.83 -1.67
C ARG A 247 3.12 -4.14 -2.41
N MET A 248 3.75 -5.07 -1.71
CA MET A 248 4.22 -6.35 -2.26
C MET A 248 3.15 -7.45 -2.23
N GLU A 249 1.94 -7.13 -1.78
CA GLU A 249 0.88 -8.11 -1.64
C GLU A 249 0.16 -8.38 -2.97
N PRO A 250 -0.21 -9.64 -3.29
CA PRO A 250 -0.79 -10.00 -4.60
C PRO A 250 -2.06 -9.22 -4.97
N GLU A 251 -2.84 -8.77 -3.99
CA GLU A 251 -4.06 -7.99 -4.21
C GLU A 251 -3.77 -6.53 -4.63
N PHE A 252 -2.52 -6.08 -4.48
CA PHE A 252 -2.04 -4.75 -4.87
C PHE A 252 -1.27 -4.76 -6.20
N ASP A 253 -0.77 -5.92 -6.66
CA ASP A 253 -0.01 -6.09 -7.91
C ASP A 253 -0.55 -5.30 -9.11
N ASN A 254 -1.88 -5.20 -9.24
CA ASN A 254 -2.56 -4.51 -10.34
C ASN A 254 -3.58 -3.48 -9.86
N LYS A 255 -3.48 -3.03 -8.59
CA LYS A 255 -4.41 -2.06 -8.01
C LYS A 255 -4.09 -0.64 -8.49
N PRO A 256 -5.04 0.04 -9.16
CA PRO A 256 -4.82 1.39 -9.67
C PRO A 256 -4.91 2.46 -8.56
N GLY A 257 -4.19 3.58 -8.73
CA GLY A 257 -4.25 4.75 -7.84
C GLY A 257 -3.43 4.60 -6.55
N MET A 258 -2.39 3.77 -6.57
CA MET A 258 -1.53 3.51 -5.43
C MET A 258 -0.40 4.52 -5.28
N TRP A 259 -0.11 5.33 -6.31
CA TRP A 259 0.77 6.49 -6.27
C TRP A 259 0.29 7.52 -7.29
N ASN A 260 0.79 8.76 -7.27
CA ASN A 260 0.17 9.86 -7.99
C ASN A 260 0.54 9.87 -9.49
N TYR A 261 1.78 10.23 -9.81
CA TYR A 261 2.20 10.49 -11.19
C TYR A 261 3.71 10.66 -11.38
N ILE A 262 4.15 10.58 -12.64
CA ILE A 262 5.35 11.24 -13.16
C ILE A 262 4.92 12.56 -13.80
N TRP A 263 5.26 13.69 -13.18
CA TRP A 263 4.86 15.03 -13.64
C TRP A 263 6.03 15.77 -14.26
N LEU A 264 6.00 15.88 -15.59
CA LEU A 264 6.87 16.73 -16.38
C LEU A 264 6.27 18.15 -16.35
N ARG A 265 6.83 19.01 -15.50
CA ARG A 265 6.32 20.37 -15.32
C ARG A 265 6.54 21.22 -16.57
N GLU A 266 5.88 22.37 -16.56
CA GLU A 266 6.09 23.42 -17.56
C GLU A 266 7.59 23.71 -17.70
N ASN A 267 8.05 23.79 -18.95
CA ASN A 267 9.45 23.99 -19.32
C ASN A 267 10.44 22.91 -18.86
N SER A 268 9.99 21.75 -18.34
CA SER A 268 10.88 20.58 -18.31
C SER A 268 11.25 20.18 -19.75
N LYS A 269 12.46 19.65 -19.94
CA LYS A 269 13.01 19.48 -21.30
C LYS A 269 13.76 18.18 -21.48
N ASN A 270 13.76 17.70 -22.72
CA ASN A 270 14.50 16.53 -23.15
C ASN A 270 14.22 15.27 -22.33
N ASN A 271 13.00 15.09 -21.83
CA ASN A 271 12.64 13.88 -21.08
C ASN A 271 12.59 12.69 -22.03
N ASP A 272 13.28 11.61 -21.68
CA ASP A 272 13.37 10.40 -22.49
C ASP A 272 13.06 9.18 -21.62
N ILE A 273 12.10 8.37 -22.08
CA ILE A 273 11.73 7.13 -21.42
C ILE A 273 11.82 5.98 -22.43
N ASN A 274 12.71 5.03 -22.18
CA ASN A 274 12.87 3.86 -23.04
C ASN A 274 12.82 2.57 -22.20
N TYR A 275 12.12 1.54 -22.71
CA TYR A 275 11.96 0.24 -22.06
C TYR A 275 11.56 0.37 -20.58
N ALA A 276 10.40 0.96 -20.32
CA ALA A 276 9.85 1.07 -18.98
C ALA A 276 8.55 0.27 -18.81
N ILE A 277 8.22 -0.01 -17.56
CA ILE A 277 6.91 -0.47 -17.12
C ILE A 277 6.40 0.53 -16.08
N ILE A 278 5.29 1.20 -16.37
CA ILE A 278 4.67 2.19 -15.48
C ILE A 278 3.29 1.68 -15.10
N LYS A 279 3.09 1.34 -13.83
CA LYS A 279 1.86 0.69 -13.36
C LYS A 279 1.34 1.27 -12.04
N ASN A 280 0.06 1.05 -11.75
CA ASN A 280 -0.60 1.36 -10.46
C ASN A 280 -0.76 2.84 -10.09
N ALA A 281 -0.30 3.79 -10.90
CA ALA A 281 -0.47 5.23 -10.65
C ALA A 281 -1.94 5.71 -10.66
N GLU A 282 -2.18 6.95 -10.25
CA GLU A 282 -3.41 7.67 -10.51
C GLU A 282 -3.41 8.17 -11.95
N VAL A 283 -2.35 8.88 -12.34
CA VAL A 283 -2.02 9.23 -13.71
C VAL A 283 -0.61 8.76 -14.01
N GLY A 284 -0.38 8.04 -15.10
CA GLY A 284 0.97 7.52 -15.40
C GLY A 284 1.98 8.64 -15.62
N ILE A 285 1.74 9.45 -16.66
CA ILE A 285 2.59 10.61 -16.99
C ILE A 285 1.71 11.83 -17.23
N VAL A 286 2.09 12.95 -16.60
CA VAL A 286 1.52 14.29 -16.82
C VAL A 286 2.57 15.15 -17.50
N ALA A 287 2.26 15.70 -18.67
CA ALA A 287 3.18 16.55 -19.44
C ALA A 287 2.58 17.93 -19.74
N TYR A 288 3.26 18.96 -19.27
CA TYR A 288 2.92 20.37 -19.50
C TYR A 288 3.74 20.97 -20.67
N PRO A 289 3.39 22.18 -21.15
CA PRO A 289 4.06 22.77 -22.30
C PRO A 289 5.51 23.16 -21.99
N SER A 290 6.32 23.24 -23.04
CA SER A 290 7.65 23.83 -23.00
C SER A 290 7.80 24.79 -24.17
N GLN A 291 8.62 25.82 -24.00
CA GLN A 291 8.98 26.76 -25.06
C GLN A 291 10.04 26.18 -26.02
N ASP A 292 10.60 25.01 -25.72
CA ASP A 292 11.55 24.33 -26.60
C ASP A 292 10.83 23.83 -27.87
N ALA A 293 11.53 23.87 -29.01
CA ALA A 293 11.04 23.29 -30.26
C ALA A 293 11.06 21.75 -30.22
N ASN A 294 11.89 21.16 -29.36
CA ASN A 294 11.96 19.72 -29.17
C ASN A 294 10.76 19.19 -28.37
N PRO A 295 10.38 17.91 -28.55
CA PRO A 295 9.38 17.27 -27.71
C PRO A 295 9.75 17.36 -26.23
N VAL A 296 8.76 17.65 -25.38
CA VAL A 296 8.89 17.61 -23.91
C VAL A 296 9.19 16.18 -23.47
N LEU A 297 8.54 15.21 -24.12
CA LEU A 297 8.69 13.79 -23.85
C LEU A 297 8.90 13.01 -25.14
N LYS A 298 9.96 12.20 -25.16
CA LYS A 298 10.13 11.06 -26.06
C LYS A 298 9.95 9.78 -25.25
N ILE A 299 9.05 8.91 -25.66
CA ILE A 299 8.78 7.66 -24.96
C ILE A 299 8.73 6.49 -25.93
N LYS A 300 9.51 5.43 -25.65
CA LYS A 300 9.66 4.28 -26.54
C LYS A 300 9.62 2.95 -25.80
N ASN A 301 9.14 1.91 -26.47
CA ASN A 301 9.21 0.51 -26.00
C ASN A 301 8.66 0.31 -24.59
N THR A 302 7.61 1.06 -24.22
CA THR A 302 7.18 1.19 -22.82
C THR A 302 5.76 0.67 -22.64
N GLN A 303 5.54 0.00 -21.51
CA GLN A 303 4.25 -0.50 -21.09
C GLN A 303 3.67 0.42 -20.01
N ILE A 304 2.42 0.84 -20.17
CA ILE A 304 1.74 1.72 -19.21
C ILE A 304 0.37 1.14 -18.89
N TYR A 305 0.09 0.77 -17.65
CA TYR A 305 -1.17 0.10 -17.35
C TYR A 305 -1.66 0.22 -15.92
N ASN A 306 -2.94 -0.12 -15.72
CA ASN A 306 -3.58 -0.15 -14.40
C ASN A 306 -3.49 1.20 -13.65
N HIS A 307 -3.85 2.31 -14.30
CA HIS A 307 -3.97 3.60 -13.62
C HIS A 307 -5.41 3.97 -13.29
N SER A 308 -5.64 4.67 -12.18
CA SER A 308 -7.00 4.98 -11.73
C SER A 308 -7.69 6.04 -12.60
N LEU A 309 -6.92 6.90 -13.29
CA LEU A 309 -7.43 7.92 -14.20
C LEU A 309 -6.89 7.74 -15.62
N VAL A 310 -5.66 8.18 -15.90
CA VAL A 310 -5.14 8.34 -17.27
C VAL A 310 -3.77 7.70 -17.43
N GLY A 311 -3.50 7.14 -18.62
CA GLY A 311 -2.16 6.69 -19.02
C GLY A 311 -1.18 7.85 -19.18
N ILE A 312 -1.33 8.60 -20.27
CA ILE A 312 -0.59 9.83 -20.54
C ILE A 312 -1.58 11.00 -20.65
N TYR A 313 -1.37 12.02 -19.82
CA TYR A 313 -2.12 13.27 -19.79
C TYR A 313 -1.24 14.42 -20.29
N GLY A 314 -1.52 14.93 -21.49
CA GLY A 314 -0.79 16.04 -22.11
C GLY A 314 -1.64 17.31 -22.15
N VAL A 315 -1.04 18.46 -21.82
CA VAL A 315 -1.71 19.77 -21.91
C VAL A 315 -0.85 20.72 -22.76
N ALA A 316 -1.38 21.14 -23.91
CA ALA A 316 -0.72 22.07 -24.85
C ALA A 316 0.75 21.73 -25.16
N THR A 317 1.11 20.44 -25.16
CA THR A 317 2.51 19.99 -25.10
C THR A 317 2.95 19.27 -26.38
N HIS A 318 4.22 18.86 -26.43
CA HIS A 318 4.80 18.10 -27.53
C HIS A 318 5.29 16.73 -27.05
N ILE A 319 4.67 15.64 -27.51
CA ILE A 319 5.03 14.25 -27.15
C ILE A 319 5.25 13.41 -28.41
N GLU A 320 6.37 12.68 -28.43
CA GLU A 320 6.63 11.62 -29.40
C GLU A 320 6.62 10.26 -28.70
N GLY A 321 5.74 9.36 -29.13
CA GLY A 321 5.60 8.00 -28.60
C GLY A 321 5.85 6.94 -29.66
N GLU A 322 6.59 5.89 -29.35
CA GLU A 322 6.87 4.79 -30.28
C GLU A 322 6.78 3.43 -29.57
N ASN A 323 6.11 2.46 -30.19
CA ASN A 323 6.02 1.08 -29.68
C ASN A 323 5.53 1.02 -28.21
N LEU A 324 4.41 1.68 -27.93
CA LEU A 324 3.78 1.69 -26.62
C LEU A 324 2.65 0.66 -26.53
N VAL A 325 2.53 0.01 -25.38
CA VAL A 325 1.36 -0.82 -25.05
C VAL A 325 0.70 -0.26 -23.81
N MET A 326 -0.56 0.15 -23.94
CA MET A 326 -1.29 0.83 -22.86
C MET A 326 -2.65 0.21 -22.60
N ASN A 327 -2.96 -0.15 -21.36
CA ASN A 327 -4.28 -0.70 -21.00
C ASN A 327 -4.75 -0.44 -19.56
N ASN A 328 -6.03 -0.65 -19.32
CA ASN A 328 -6.68 -0.62 -18.00
C ASN A 328 -6.63 0.74 -17.28
N PHE A 329 -7.39 1.71 -17.80
CA PHE A 329 -7.48 3.07 -17.24
C PHE A 329 -8.89 3.40 -16.78
N GLY A 330 -9.03 4.20 -15.72
CA GLY A 330 -10.35 4.67 -15.26
C GLY A 330 -11.03 5.59 -16.28
N MET A 331 -10.26 6.48 -16.91
CA MET A 331 -10.74 7.46 -17.89
C MET A 331 -10.27 7.14 -19.32
N SER A 332 -8.98 7.26 -19.62
CA SER A 332 -8.45 7.00 -20.98
C SER A 332 -6.97 6.60 -20.96
N ALA A 333 -6.52 5.91 -22.01
CA ALA A 333 -5.09 5.62 -22.17
C ALA A 333 -4.33 6.91 -22.51
N ILE A 334 -4.86 7.68 -23.44
CA ILE A 334 -4.31 8.97 -23.87
C ILE A 334 -5.37 10.05 -23.62
N ASN A 335 -4.97 11.16 -23.02
CA ASN A 335 -5.80 12.35 -22.84
C ASN A 335 -4.96 13.59 -23.18
N LEU A 336 -5.26 14.23 -24.30
CA LEU A 336 -4.50 15.36 -24.83
C LEU A 336 -5.42 16.57 -24.88
N GLN A 337 -5.06 17.64 -24.18
CA GLN A 337 -5.92 18.80 -24.02
C GLN A 337 -5.24 20.08 -24.48
N VAL A 338 -6.06 21.04 -24.93
CA VAL A 338 -5.62 22.40 -25.28
C VAL A 338 -4.61 22.38 -26.45
N GLY A 339 -4.80 21.45 -27.38
CA GLY A 339 -3.91 21.27 -28.54
C GLY A 339 -2.53 20.73 -28.18
N GLY A 340 -1.55 20.99 -29.04
CA GLY A 340 -0.18 20.48 -28.94
C GLY A 340 0.29 19.76 -30.21
N GLN A 341 1.48 19.14 -30.13
CA GLN A 341 2.06 18.33 -31.20
C GLN A 341 2.25 16.90 -30.69
N TYR A 342 1.64 15.92 -31.37
CA TYR A 342 1.63 14.54 -30.87
C TYR A 342 1.87 13.57 -32.02
N ASP A 343 2.92 12.77 -31.92
CA ASP A 343 3.26 11.72 -32.89
C ASP A 343 3.38 10.38 -32.17
N PHE A 344 2.43 9.48 -32.41
CA PHE A 344 2.41 8.13 -31.83
C PHE A 344 2.50 7.07 -32.93
N LYS A 345 3.59 6.29 -32.95
CA LYS A 345 3.87 5.27 -33.98
C LYS A 345 3.93 3.88 -33.37
N HIS A 346 3.29 2.92 -34.03
CA HIS A 346 3.31 1.51 -33.62
C HIS A 346 2.78 1.27 -32.19
N CYS A 347 1.84 2.09 -31.72
CA CYS A 347 1.27 2.00 -30.38
C CYS A 347 -0.05 1.24 -30.36
N THR A 348 -0.30 0.52 -29.27
CA THR A 348 -1.59 -0.12 -28.94
C THR A 348 -2.20 0.56 -27.74
N PHE A 349 -3.36 1.19 -27.93
CA PHE A 349 -4.13 1.83 -26.85
C PHE A 349 -5.43 1.06 -26.63
N ALA A 350 -5.48 0.35 -25.52
CA ALA A 350 -6.64 -0.39 -25.05
C ALA A 350 -7.18 0.27 -23.78
N ASN A 351 -8.49 0.24 -23.58
CA ASN A 351 -9.08 0.76 -22.34
C ASN A 351 -10.18 -0.17 -21.84
N PHE A 352 -9.76 -1.34 -21.38
CA PHE A 352 -10.62 -2.34 -20.80
C PHE A 352 -10.50 -2.24 -19.28
N ARG A 353 -11.60 -2.02 -18.56
CA ARG A 353 -11.62 -2.05 -17.09
C ARG A 353 -12.63 -3.09 -16.66
N ASN A 354 -12.23 -3.97 -15.74
CA ASN A 354 -13.13 -4.92 -15.12
C ASN A 354 -14.01 -4.17 -14.11
N GLY A 355 -15.33 -4.15 -14.33
CA GLY A 355 -16.31 -3.48 -13.48
C GLY A 355 -17.29 -2.60 -14.25
N ILE A 356 -18.31 -2.10 -13.54
CA ILE A 356 -19.32 -1.19 -14.12
C ILE A 356 -18.67 0.18 -14.35
N ARG A 357 -18.73 0.70 -15.57
CA ARG A 357 -18.44 2.10 -15.87
C ARG A 357 -19.76 2.87 -15.92
N ASN A 358 -19.85 3.95 -15.16
CA ASN A 358 -21.02 4.85 -15.20
C ASN A 358 -20.96 5.81 -16.40
N GLU A 359 -19.80 5.92 -17.07
CA GLU A 359 -19.58 6.82 -18.19
C GLU A 359 -18.82 6.11 -19.33
N LYS A 360 -19.00 6.63 -20.56
CA LYS A 360 -18.24 6.16 -21.73
C LYS A 360 -16.78 6.60 -21.56
N SER A 361 -15.86 5.63 -21.50
CA SER A 361 -14.42 5.87 -21.49
C SER A 361 -13.84 5.71 -22.90
N ALA A 362 -13.20 6.74 -23.43
CA ALA A 362 -12.45 6.62 -24.67
C ALA A 362 -11.08 5.97 -24.40
N ALA A 363 -10.51 5.27 -25.38
CA ALA A 363 -9.10 4.89 -25.32
C ALA A 363 -8.20 6.12 -25.52
N VAL A 364 -8.61 7.01 -26.43
CA VAL A 364 -7.92 8.25 -26.76
C VAL A 364 -8.92 9.40 -26.69
N TYR A 365 -8.62 10.42 -25.89
CA TYR A 365 -9.35 11.68 -25.83
C TYR A 365 -8.45 12.81 -26.29
N ILE A 366 -8.95 13.66 -27.19
CA ILE A 366 -8.22 14.81 -27.73
C ILE A 366 -9.16 16.01 -27.73
N SER A 367 -8.71 17.13 -27.15
CA SER A 367 -9.36 18.43 -27.28
C SER A 367 -8.40 19.47 -27.83
N THR A 368 -8.92 20.31 -28.72
CA THR A 368 -8.20 21.37 -29.43
C THR A 368 -8.43 22.72 -28.78
#